data_AF-A0A6L5X751-F1
#
_entry.id   AF-A0A6L5X751-F1
#
_cell.length_a   1.000
_cell.length_b   1.000
_cell.length_c   1.000
_cell.angle_alpha   90.00
_cell.angle_beta   90.00
_cell.angle_gamma   90.00
#
_symmetry.space_group_name_H-M   'P 1'
#
loop_
_entity.id
_entity.type
_entity.pdbx_description
1 polymer ?
#
loop_
_entity_poly.entity_id
_entity_poly.type
_entity_poly.pdbx_seq_one_letter_code
_entity_poly.pdbx_strand_id
1 'polypeptide(L)'
;MLKRYGERQRIPPQPWETSDRHYPFARIYTDLLHSDAFCDMSSRQQILYVNIAAQRYGAKYRPCKDFPNTSEFRDDENPAFYFNFALASEKCRLYSKNGRKEFYADMRSLKEHGFITEVANGRANHTKSIYRYSAKWRTWKPPRV
;
A
#
# COMPACT_ATOMS: atom_id res chain seq x y z
N MET A 1 -7.48 14.56 37.71
CA MET A 1 -8.64 14.39 36.80
C MET A 1 -8.13 14.56 35.37
N LEU A 2 -7.91 13.47 34.63
CA LEU A 2 -7.39 13.50 33.26
C LEU A 2 -8.52 13.89 32.29
N LYS A 3 -8.37 15.01 31.57
CA LYS A 3 -9.30 15.42 30.51
C LYS A 3 -9.26 14.37 29.39
N ARG A 4 -10.38 13.66 29.18
CA ARG A 4 -10.60 12.83 27.99
C ARG A 4 -10.56 13.76 26.77
N TYR A 5 -9.58 13.58 25.89
CA TYR A 5 -9.58 14.24 24.57
C TYR A 5 -10.90 13.87 23.87
N GLY A 6 -11.63 14.90 23.43
CA GLY A 6 -13.00 14.79 22.94
C GLY A 6 -13.18 13.73 21.87
N GLU A 7 -14.31 13.02 21.92
CA GLU A 7 -14.74 12.10 20.88
C GLU A 7 -14.72 12.82 19.54
N ARG A 8 -13.81 12.40 18.64
CA ARG A 8 -13.78 12.92 17.27
C ARG A 8 -15.12 12.59 16.62
N GLN A 9 -15.92 13.62 16.34
CA GLN A 9 -17.19 13.46 15.63
C GLN A 9 -16.92 12.76 14.29
N ARG A 10 -17.72 11.72 13.99
CA ARG A 10 -17.68 11.08 12.68
C ARG A 10 -18.30 12.04 11.68
N ILE A 11 -17.45 12.66 10.86
CA ILE A 11 -17.89 13.47 9.74
C ILE A 11 -18.49 12.53 8.69
N PRO A 12 -19.76 12.68 8.30
CA PRO A 12 -20.35 11.86 7.25
C PRO A 12 -19.66 12.14 5.90
N PRO A 13 -19.66 11.17 4.97
CA PRO A 13 -19.14 11.37 3.63
C PRO A 13 -19.77 12.61 2.99
N GLN A 14 -18.94 13.43 2.36
CA GLN A 14 -19.38 14.63 1.65
C GLN A 14 -19.99 14.26 0.29
N PRO A 15 -20.76 15.14 -0.38
CA PRO A 15 -21.42 14.82 -1.65
C PRO A 15 -20.47 14.39 -2.79
N TRP A 16 -19.19 14.78 -2.73
CA TRP A 16 -18.16 14.37 -3.67
C TRP A 16 -17.46 13.06 -3.28
N GLU A 17 -17.78 12.50 -2.12
CA GLU A 17 -17.30 11.21 -1.64
C GLU A 17 -18.42 10.19 -1.83
N THR A 18 -18.07 8.96 -2.22
CA THR A 18 -19.05 7.88 -2.20
C THR A 18 -19.35 7.47 -0.76
N SER A 19 -20.63 7.34 -0.42
CA SER A 19 -21.06 6.76 0.85
C SER A 19 -21.18 5.23 0.79
N ASP A 20 -20.94 4.64 -0.39
CA ASP A 20 -21.04 3.21 -0.61
C ASP A 20 -19.82 2.47 -0.06
N ARG A 21 -20.10 1.60 0.93
CA ARG A 21 -19.13 0.77 1.66
C ARG A 21 -18.53 -0.34 0.78
N HIS A 22 -19.08 -0.60 -0.39
CA HIS A 22 -18.56 -1.60 -1.33
C HIS A 22 -17.30 -1.14 -2.07
N TYR A 23 -17.04 0.17 -2.13
CA TYR A 23 -15.85 0.68 -2.79
C TYR A 23 -14.64 0.64 -1.85
N PRO A 24 -13.47 0.14 -2.32
CA PRO A 24 -12.23 0.23 -1.56
C PRO A 24 -11.86 1.69 -1.31
N PHE A 25 -11.29 1.98 -0.14
CA PHE A 25 -10.69 3.28 0.16
C PHE A 25 -9.26 3.10 0.67
N ALA A 26 -8.43 4.12 0.49
CA ALA A 26 -7.11 4.20 1.09
C ALA A 26 -7.19 5.07 2.34
N ARG A 27 -6.74 4.55 3.48
CA ARG A 27 -6.57 5.36 4.70
C ARG A 27 -5.14 5.87 4.72
N ILE A 28 -4.96 7.16 4.45
CA ILE A 28 -3.66 7.82 4.47
C ILE A 28 -3.73 8.98 5.43
N TYR A 29 -2.79 9.00 6.38
CA TYR A 29 -2.67 10.09 7.33
C TYR A 29 -1.73 11.16 6.79
N THR A 30 -1.93 12.40 7.26
CA THR A 30 -1.10 13.54 6.88
C THR A 30 0.35 13.39 7.35
N ASP A 31 0.61 12.68 8.45
CA ASP A 31 1.99 12.37 8.91
C ASP A 31 2.76 11.55 7.86
N LEU A 32 2.08 10.62 7.19
CA LEU A 32 2.66 9.83 6.11
C LEU A 32 2.85 10.68 4.85
N LEU A 33 1.83 11.44 4.44
CA LEU A 33 1.87 12.28 3.23
C LEU A 33 2.98 13.34 3.28
N HIS A 34 3.27 13.88 4.45
CA HIS A 34 4.29 14.90 4.65
C HIS A 34 5.60 14.34 5.22
N SER A 35 5.76 13.02 5.25
CA SER A 35 7.01 12.40 5.68
C SER A 35 8.11 12.62 4.63
N ASP A 36 9.35 12.76 5.09
CA ASP A 36 10.51 12.87 4.20
C ASP A 36 10.55 11.71 3.19
N ALA A 37 10.22 10.50 3.64
CA ALA A 37 10.12 9.31 2.78
C ALA A 37 9.11 9.47 1.65
N PHE A 38 7.95 10.07 1.93
CA PHE A 38 6.91 10.23 0.92
C PHE A 38 7.23 11.35 -0.06
N CYS A 39 7.80 12.44 0.46
CA CYS A 39 8.21 13.59 -0.33
C CYS A 39 9.42 13.31 -1.24
N ASP A 40 10.30 12.37 -0.87
CA ASP A 40 11.44 11.96 -1.71
C ASP A 40 11.01 11.09 -2.91
N MET A 41 9.84 10.45 -2.85
CA MET A 41 9.29 9.66 -3.95
C MET A 41 8.75 10.54 -5.08
N SER A 42 8.87 10.05 -6.32
CA SER A 42 8.19 10.67 -7.47
C SER A 42 6.66 10.59 -7.35
N SER A 43 5.93 11.49 -8.02
CA SER A 43 4.45 11.48 -8.00
C SER A 43 3.84 10.15 -8.44
N ARG A 44 4.48 9.44 -9.40
CA ARG A 44 4.01 8.12 -9.84
C ARG A 44 4.15 7.07 -8.73
N GLN A 45 5.25 7.10 -7.99
CA GLN A 45 5.49 6.20 -6.85
C GLN A 45 4.53 6.49 -5.69
N GLN A 46 4.26 7.77 -5.41
CA GLN A 46 3.26 8.18 -4.43
C GLN A 46 1.87 7.65 -4.81
N ILE A 47 1.43 7.84 -6.06
CA ILE A 47 0.14 7.32 -6.55
C ILE A 47 0.10 5.79 -6.54
N LEU A 48 1.21 5.12 -6.86
CA LEU A 48 1.34 3.66 -6.75
C LEU A 48 1.06 3.22 -5.30
N TYR A 49 1.68 3.87 -4.31
CA TYR A 49 1.46 3.56 -2.91
C TYR A 49 0.00 3.76 -2.50
N VAL A 50 -0.64 4.86 -2.92
CA VAL A 50 -2.06 5.13 -2.64
C VAL A 50 -2.95 4.00 -3.18
N ASN A 51 -2.68 3.54 -4.41
CA ASN A 51 -3.40 2.42 -5.03
C ASN A 51 -3.18 1.10 -4.28
N ILE A 52 -1.95 0.85 -3.83
CA ILE A 52 -1.65 -0.32 -2.98
C ILE A 52 -2.42 -0.21 -1.67
N ALA A 53 -2.40 0.94 -0.99
CA ALA A 53 -3.10 1.17 0.27
C ALA A 53 -4.62 0.95 0.14
N ALA A 54 -5.22 1.32 -0.99
CA ALA A 54 -6.63 1.03 -1.26
C ALA A 54 -6.94 -0.48 -1.31
N GLN A 55 -5.97 -1.33 -1.72
CA GLN A 55 -6.14 -2.78 -1.70
C GLN A 55 -6.26 -3.34 -0.27
N ARG A 56 -5.78 -2.64 0.75
CA ARG A 56 -5.87 -3.11 2.15
C ARG A 56 -7.30 -3.47 2.55
N TYR A 57 -8.28 -2.68 2.10
CA TYR A 57 -9.69 -2.88 2.41
C TYR A 57 -10.48 -3.45 1.23
N GLY A 58 -9.96 -3.32 0.00
CA GLY A 58 -10.63 -3.80 -1.23
C GLY A 58 -10.17 -5.15 -1.79
N ALA A 59 -9.09 -5.75 -1.28
CA ALA A 59 -8.52 -6.94 -1.89
C ALA A 59 -9.44 -8.17 -1.75
N LYS A 60 -10.02 -8.60 -2.87
CA LYS A 60 -10.81 -9.84 -2.99
C LYS A 60 -9.99 -11.10 -2.70
N TYR A 61 -8.72 -11.08 -3.11
CA TYR A 61 -7.78 -12.20 -2.99
C TYR A 61 -6.63 -11.82 -2.07
N ARG A 62 -6.36 -12.67 -1.08
CA ARG A 62 -5.31 -12.48 -0.08
C ARG A 62 -4.45 -13.75 0.02
N PRO A 63 -3.14 -13.62 0.26
CA PRO A 63 -2.24 -14.76 0.43
C PRO A 63 -2.71 -15.77 1.49
N CYS A 64 -3.36 -15.32 2.57
CA CYS A 64 -3.89 -16.22 3.60
C CYS A 64 -4.92 -17.25 3.09
N LYS A 65 -5.59 -16.99 1.95
CA LYS A 65 -6.52 -17.93 1.33
C LYS A 65 -5.79 -19.01 0.53
N ASP A 66 -4.73 -18.63 -0.17
CA ASP A 66 -3.94 -19.56 -0.98
C ASP A 66 -2.97 -20.38 -0.11
N PHE A 67 -2.54 -19.83 1.02
CA PHE A 67 -1.58 -20.42 1.95
C PHE A 67 -2.15 -20.43 3.37
N PRO A 68 -3.21 -21.23 3.64
CA PRO A 68 -3.86 -21.22 4.93
C PRO A 68 -2.89 -21.67 6.04
N ASN A 69 -1.98 -22.62 5.81
CA ASN A 69 -1.17 -23.15 6.90
C ASN A 69 0.08 -22.32 7.24
N THR A 70 0.28 -21.19 6.56
CA THR A 70 1.44 -20.32 6.78
C THR A 70 1.05 -19.15 7.69
N SER A 71 1.49 -19.21 8.95
CA SER A 71 1.24 -18.15 9.94
C SER A 71 1.74 -16.77 9.48
N GLU A 72 2.82 -16.74 8.69
CA GLU A 72 3.35 -15.51 8.10
C GLU A 72 2.39 -14.81 7.14
N PHE A 73 1.26 -15.40 6.73
CA PHE A 73 0.28 -14.71 5.89
C PHE A 73 -1.05 -14.41 6.60
N ARG A 74 -1.24 -14.90 7.84
CA ARG A 74 -2.46 -14.76 8.65
C ARG A 74 -2.44 -13.61 9.67
N ASP A 75 -1.61 -12.61 9.44
CA ASP A 75 -1.61 -11.43 10.31
C ASP A 75 -2.86 -10.58 10.03
N ASP A 76 -3.80 -10.57 10.97
CA ASP A 76 -5.06 -9.82 10.85
C ASP A 76 -4.83 -8.30 10.94
N GLU A 77 -3.79 -7.86 11.66
CA GLU A 77 -3.46 -6.45 11.83
C GLU A 77 -2.66 -5.91 10.65
N ASN A 78 -1.76 -6.70 10.07
CA ASN A 78 -0.99 -6.35 8.88
C ASN A 78 -1.05 -7.45 7.81
N PRO A 79 -2.21 -7.62 7.17
CA PRO A 79 -2.43 -8.70 6.23
C PRO A 79 -1.53 -8.54 5.00
N ALA A 80 -0.92 -9.65 4.61
CA ALA A 80 -0.16 -9.73 3.39
C ALA A 80 -1.07 -9.51 2.17
N PHE A 81 -0.50 -9.06 1.06
CA PHE A 81 -1.24 -8.78 -0.17
C PHE A 81 -0.43 -9.12 -1.42
N TYR A 82 -1.16 -9.27 -2.52
CA TYR A 82 -0.59 -9.38 -3.86
C TYR A 82 -0.67 -8.03 -4.57
N PHE A 83 0.40 -7.65 -5.25
CA PHE A 83 0.36 -6.53 -6.19
C PHE A 83 1.29 -6.83 -7.36
N ASN A 84 0.73 -6.90 -8.56
CA ASN A 84 1.47 -7.27 -9.76
C ASN A 84 1.28 -6.22 -10.85
N PHE A 85 2.07 -6.34 -11.92
CA PHE A 85 2.04 -5.40 -13.02
C PHE A 85 0.67 -5.29 -13.67
N ALA A 86 -0.04 -6.40 -13.88
CA ALA A 86 -1.38 -6.40 -14.48
C ALA A 86 -2.38 -5.59 -13.64
N LEU A 87 -2.35 -5.69 -12.31
CA LEU A 87 -3.18 -4.84 -11.44
C LEU A 87 -2.82 -3.36 -11.62
N ALA A 88 -1.53 -3.04 -11.64
CA ALA A 88 -1.06 -1.66 -11.77
C ALA A 88 -1.39 -1.04 -13.15
N SER A 89 -1.30 -1.81 -14.23
CA SER A 89 -1.54 -1.33 -15.59
C SER A 89 -3.02 -1.37 -15.98
N GLU A 90 -3.75 -2.43 -15.65
CA GLU A 90 -5.13 -2.63 -16.12
C GLU A 90 -6.14 -2.00 -15.18
N LYS A 91 -5.97 -2.16 -13.85
CA LYS A 91 -6.91 -1.63 -12.86
C LYS A 91 -6.57 -0.21 -12.45
N CYS A 92 -5.31 0.06 -12.13
CA CYS A 92 -4.89 1.39 -11.69
C CYS A 92 -4.58 2.34 -12.85
N ARG A 93 -4.45 1.82 -14.09
CA ARG A 93 -4.07 2.59 -15.29
C ARG A 93 -2.80 3.43 -15.10
N LEU A 94 -1.89 2.99 -14.23
CA LEU A 94 -0.72 3.76 -13.82
C LEU A 94 0.49 3.53 -14.75
N TYR A 95 0.47 2.43 -15.50
CA TYR A 95 1.55 2.03 -16.41
C TYR A 95 0.98 1.64 -17.77
N SER A 96 1.73 1.94 -18.83
CA SER A 96 1.45 1.40 -20.16
C SER A 96 1.68 -0.12 -20.17
N LYS A 97 1.17 -0.82 -21.19
CA LYS A 97 1.37 -2.28 -21.35
C LYS A 97 2.85 -2.70 -21.38
N ASN A 98 3.73 -1.81 -21.84
CA ASN A 98 5.17 -2.03 -21.91
C ASN A 98 5.94 -1.46 -20.70
N GLY A 99 5.24 -0.77 -19.79
CA GLY A 99 5.82 -0.05 -18.64
C GLY A 99 6.27 -0.94 -17.48
N ARG A 100 6.67 -2.18 -17.76
CA ARG A 100 6.96 -3.20 -16.75
C ARG A 100 8.26 -2.90 -16.00
N LYS A 101 9.24 -2.30 -16.68
CA LYS A 101 10.52 -1.89 -16.08
C LYS A 101 10.30 -0.80 -15.04
N GLU A 102 9.51 0.21 -15.38
CA GLU A 102 9.13 1.34 -14.55
C GLU A 102 8.35 0.87 -13.32
N PHE A 103 7.39 -0.04 -13.51
CA PHE A 103 6.64 -0.64 -12.41
C PHE A 103 7.55 -1.31 -11.38
N TYR A 104 8.50 -2.14 -11.82
CA TYR A 104 9.41 -2.80 -10.89
C TYR A 104 10.42 -1.86 -10.25
N ALA A 105 10.82 -0.78 -10.94
CA ALA A 105 11.63 0.29 -10.35
C ALA A 105 10.85 1.03 -9.26
N ASP A 106 9.58 1.36 -9.50
CA ASP A 106 8.74 2.04 -8.52
C ASP A 106 8.42 1.14 -7.31
N MET A 107 8.11 -0.14 -7.54
CA MET A 107 7.94 -1.12 -6.46
C MET A 107 9.21 -1.28 -5.62
N ARG A 108 10.38 -1.17 -6.24
CA ARG A 108 11.66 -1.17 -5.51
C ARG A 108 11.80 0.09 -4.67
N SER A 109 11.49 1.26 -5.24
CA SER A 109 11.49 2.53 -4.51
C SER A 109 10.59 2.48 -3.27
N LEU A 110 9.36 1.94 -3.38
CA LEU A 110 8.47 1.76 -2.23
C LEU A 110 9.06 0.86 -1.13
N LYS A 111 9.83 -0.16 -1.51
CA LYS A 111 10.53 -1.04 -0.55
C LYS A 111 11.69 -0.30 0.13
N GLU A 112 12.49 0.42 -0.64
CA GLU A 112 13.65 1.19 -0.16
C GLU A 112 13.22 2.29 0.81
N HIS A 113 12.17 3.04 0.48
CA HIS A 113 11.58 4.06 1.34
C HIS A 113 10.80 3.46 2.54
N GLY A 114 10.72 2.14 2.63
CA GLY A 114 10.19 1.46 3.81
C GLY A 114 8.66 1.47 3.94
N PHE A 115 7.92 1.73 2.85
CA PHE A 115 6.45 1.68 2.81
C PHE A 115 5.91 0.26 2.73
N ILE A 116 6.64 -0.64 2.04
CA ILE A 116 6.28 -2.04 1.90
C ILE A 116 7.49 -2.96 2.09
N THR A 117 7.26 -4.24 2.33
CA THR A 117 8.31 -5.26 2.38
C THR A 117 7.84 -6.49 1.60
N GLU A 118 8.76 -7.10 0.86
CA GLU A 118 8.53 -8.36 0.15
C GLU A 118 8.69 -9.51 1.14
N VAL A 119 7.62 -10.25 1.38
CA VAL A 119 7.60 -11.40 2.29
C VAL A 119 7.97 -12.67 1.54
N ALA A 120 7.50 -12.81 0.29
CA ALA A 120 7.87 -13.92 -0.57
C ALA A 120 8.07 -13.45 -2.01
N ASN A 121 9.17 -13.89 -2.62
CA ASN A 121 9.47 -13.61 -4.01
C ASN A 121 8.91 -14.73 -4.90
N GLY A 122 7.92 -14.40 -5.72
CA GLY A 122 7.31 -15.37 -6.62
C GLY A 122 8.08 -15.60 -7.93
N ARG A 123 9.16 -14.86 -8.18
CA ARG A 123 9.88 -14.89 -9.47
C ARG A 123 10.47 -16.27 -9.79
N ALA A 124 11.10 -16.91 -8.81
CA ALA A 124 11.74 -18.21 -9.00
C ALA A 124 10.72 -19.32 -9.30
N ASN A 125 9.55 -19.24 -8.66
CA ASN A 125 8.50 -20.27 -8.73
C ASN A 125 7.37 -19.91 -9.70
N HIS A 126 7.53 -18.86 -10.52
CA HIS A 126 6.48 -18.30 -11.39
C HIS A 126 5.16 -17.96 -10.67
N THR A 127 5.22 -17.67 -9.37
CA THR A 127 4.07 -17.27 -8.55
C THR A 127 4.00 -15.76 -8.36
N LYS A 128 2.91 -15.28 -7.76
CA LYS A 128 2.76 -13.86 -7.41
C LYS A 128 3.65 -13.55 -6.20
N SER A 129 4.42 -12.47 -6.26
CA SER A 129 5.11 -11.95 -5.08
C SER A 129 4.11 -11.50 -4.01
N ILE A 130 4.48 -11.73 -2.76
CA ILE A 130 3.68 -11.40 -1.58
C ILE A 130 4.35 -10.25 -0.84
N TYR A 131 3.57 -9.24 -0.50
CA TYR A 131 4.04 -8.04 0.17
C TYR A 131 3.28 -7.77 1.47
N ARG A 132 3.87 -6.93 2.32
CA ARG A 132 3.27 -6.37 3.52
C ARG A 132 3.53 -4.88 3.61
N TYR A 133 2.68 -4.17 4.36
CA TYR A 133 2.93 -2.78 4.71
C TYR A 133 4.05 -2.71 5.76
N SER A 134 4.83 -1.64 5.70
CA SER A 134 5.95 -1.39 6.59
C SER A 134 5.86 0.03 7.16
N ALA A 135 6.33 0.21 8.39
CA ALA A 135 6.43 1.50 9.06
C ALA A 135 7.85 2.11 8.99
N LYS A 136 8.78 1.46 8.26
CA LYS A 136 10.19 1.89 8.15
C LYS A 136 10.37 3.25 7.49
N TRP A 137 9.38 3.74 6.75
CA TRP A 137 9.35 5.11 6.23
C TRP A 137 9.53 6.18 7.32
N ARG A 138 9.13 5.90 8.57
CA ARG A 138 9.33 6.80 9.72
C ARG A 138 10.79 7.02 10.10
N THR A 139 11.67 6.12 9.67
CA THR A 139 13.12 6.20 9.93
C THR A 139 13.91 6.68 8.71
N TRP A 140 13.22 7.05 7.63
CA TRP A 140 13.87 7.55 6.43
C TRP A 140 14.67 8.81 6.73
N LYS A 141 15.87 8.87 6.16
CA LYS A 141 16.70 10.07 6.17
C LYS A 141 16.95 10.41 4.70
N PRO A 142 16.44 11.54 4.20
CA PRO A 142 16.65 11.91 2.82
C PRO A 142 18.16 12.02 2.54
N PRO A 143 18.61 11.73 1.30
CA PRO A 143 19.98 11.99 0.91
C PRO A 143 20.31 13.45 1.24
N ARG A 144 21.43 13.70 1.93
CA ARG A 144 21.87 15.06 2.21
C ARG A 144 22.12 15.75 0.87
N VAL A 145 21.33 16.79 0.58
CA VAL A 145 21.50 17.66 -0.59
C VAL A 145 22.72 18.55 -0.38
#